data_AF-A0A7C7H0J3-F1
#
_entry.id   AF-A0A7C7H0J3-F1
#
_cell.length_a   1.000
_cell.length_b   1.000
_cell.length_c   1.000
_cell.angle_alpha   90.00
_cell.angle_beta   90.00
_cell.angle_gamma   90.00
#
_symmetry.space_group_name_H-M   'P 1'
#
loop_
_entity.id
_entity.type
_entity.pdbx_description
1 polymer ?
#
loop_
_entity_poly.entity_id
_entity_poly.type
_entity_poly.pdbx_seq_one_letter_code
_entity_poly.pdbx_strand_id
1 'polypeptide(L)' 'SINQVGGNITGTIVNTHREIRKLKGSISDDERFLFSEYRKDQVTGTFEGKILSNGNMRGVWSAPPGIKRYPFYLNRIQRI' A
#
# COMPACT_ATOMS: atom_id res chain seq x y z
N SER A 1 -1.33 0.65 -9.67
CA SER A 1 -0.17 1.53 -9.98
C SER A 1 0.00 2.53 -8.86
N ILE A 2 1.19 3.07 -8.62
CA ILE A 2 1.46 4.02 -7.54
C ILE A 2 2.09 5.28 -8.13
N ASN A 3 1.57 6.45 -7.77
CA ASN A 3 2.06 7.77 -8.15
C ASN A 3 2.46 8.54 -6.89
N GLN A 4 3.65 9.14 -6.90
CA GLN A 4 4.20 9.91 -5.79
C GLN A 4 4.30 11.39 -6.16
N VAL A 5 3.88 12.27 -5.26
CA VAL A 5 4.08 13.72 -5.36
C VAL A 5 4.55 14.22 -3.98
N GLY A 6 5.84 14.56 -3.87
CA GLY A 6 6.48 14.83 -2.57
C GLY A 6 6.44 13.59 -1.66
N GLY A 7 6.06 13.78 -0.39
CA GLY A 7 5.85 12.68 0.56
C GLY A 7 4.49 11.97 0.44
N ASN A 8 3.58 12.48 -0.39
CA ASN A 8 2.24 11.94 -0.56
C ASN A 8 2.16 10.96 -1.72
N ILE A 9 1.42 9.88 -1.52
CA ILE A 9 1.27 8.80 -2.49
C ILE A 9 -0.19 8.47 -2.71
N THR A 10 -0.54 8.35 -3.99
CA THR A 10 -1.83 7.82 -4.41
C THR A 10 -1.62 6.64 -5.35
N GLY A 11 -2.53 5.68 -5.30
CA GLY A 11 -2.38 4.52 -6.16
C GLY A 11 -3.63 3.67 -6.27
N THR A 12 -3.48 2.57 -6.98
CA THR A 12 -4.48 1.53 -7.11
C THR A 12 -3.88 0.16 -6.83
N ILE A 13 -4.66 -0.68 -6.14
CA ILE A 13 -4.41 -2.11 -6.00
C ILE A 13 -5.59 -2.90 -6.54
N VAL A 14 -5.31 -4.13 -6.94
CA VAL A 14 -6.33 -5.10 -7.34
C VAL A 14 -6.37 -6.16 -6.25
N ASN A 15 -7.49 -6.28 -5.56
CA ASN A 15 -7.64 -7.30 -4.52
C ASN A 15 -7.88 -8.70 -5.13
N THR A 16 -7.97 -9.72 -4.28
CA THR A 16 -8.22 -11.11 -4.69
C THR A 16 -9.54 -11.31 -5.44
N HIS A 17 -10.52 -10.41 -5.26
CA HIS A 17 -11.79 -10.38 -5.98
C HIS A 17 -11.71 -9.61 -7.31
N ARG A 18 -10.51 -9.24 -7.75
CA ARG A 18 -10.25 -8.43 -8.96
C ARG A 18 -10.86 -7.03 -8.92
N GLU A 19 -11.17 -6.51 -7.74
CA GLU A 19 -11.69 -5.15 -7.59
C GLU A 19 -10.53 -4.15 -7.47
N ILE A 20 -10.63 -3.04 -8.20
CA ILE A 20 -9.71 -1.91 -8.10
C ILE A 20 -10.05 -1.10 -6.84
N ARG A 21 -9.04 -0.84 -6.02
CA ARG A 21 -9.14 -0.04 -4.79
C ARG A 21 -8.19 1.14 -4.84
N LYS A 22 -8.62 2.27 -4.28
CA LYS A 22 -7.77 3.46 -4.16
C LYS A 22 -6.87 3.30 -2.94
N LEU A 23 -5.60 3.64 -3.11
CA LEU A 23 -4.64 3.82 -2.03
C LEU A 23 -4.35 5.31 -1.84
N LYS A 24 -4.25 5.73 -0.57
CA LYS A 24 -3.70 7.03 -0.19
C LYS A 24 -2.79 6.87 1.02
N GLY A 25 -1.69 7.61 1.06
CA GLY A 25 -0.83 7.61 2.23
C GLY A 25 0.51 8.30 1.97
N SER A 26 1.53 7.89 2.70
CA SER A 26 2.84 8.51 2.66
C SER A 26 3.98 7.50 2.67
N ILE A 27 5.14 7.95 2.19
CA ILE A 27 6.44 7.35 2.45
C ILE A 27 7.24 8.35 3.29
N SER A 28 7.88 7.87 4.36
CA SER A 28 8.83 8.64 5.15
C SER A 28 10.25 8.54 4.60
N ASP A 29 11.11 9.46 5.02
CA ASP A 29 12.50 9.54 4.56
C ASP A 29 13.33 8.27 4.87
N ASP A 30 12.91 7.46 5.85
CA ASP A 30 13.51 6.17 6.18
C ASP A 30 12.93 4.97 5.39
N GLU A 31 12.26 5.28 4.26
CA GLU A 31 11.63 4.36 3.32
C GLU A 31 10.50 3.52 3.93
N ARG A 32 9.93 3.92 5.07
CA ARG A 32 8.71 3.31 5.59
C ARG A 32 7.51 3.88 4.88
N PHE A 33 6.47 3.05 4.71
CA PHE A 33 5.23 3.48 4.10
C PHE A 33 4.04 3.18 5.00
N LEU A 34 3.02 4.02 4.88
CA LEU A 34 1.70 3.82 5.46
C LEU A 34 0.65 4.20 4.41
N PHE A 35 -0.10 3.21 3.90
CA PHE A 35 -1.15 3.41 2.92
C PHE A 35 -2.50 2.91 3.43
N SER A 36 -3.53 3.72 3.25
CA SER A 36 -4.92 3.34 3.49
C SER A 36 -5.60 2.93 2.19
N GLU A 37 -6.26 1.78 2.20
CA GLU A 37 -7.14 1.27 1.17
C GLU A 37 -8.55 1.82 1.35
N TYR A 38 -9.16 2.32 0.27
CA TYR A 38 -10.50 2.88 0.30
C TYR A 38 -11.47 2.15 -0.63
N ARG A 39 -12.69 1.92 -0.13
CA ARG A 39 -13.89 1.57 -0.91
C ARG A 39 -15.00 2.55 -0.58
N LYS A 40 -15.56 3.25 -1.58
CA LYS A 40 -16.61 4.26 -1.38
C LYS A 40 -16.26 5.27 -0.26
N ASP A 41 -15.01 5.75 -0.30
CA ASP A 41 -14.41 6.69 0.68
C ASP A 41 -14.31 6.20 2.13
N GLN A 42 -14.62 4.92 2.40
CA GLN A 42 -14.36 4.27 3.68
C GLN A 42 -13.04 3.50 3.63
N VAL A 43 -12.27 3.57 4.72
CA VAL A 43 -11.05 2.78 4.90
C VAL A 43 -11.43 1.31 5.07
N THR A 44 -10.93 0.45 4.19
CA THR A 44 -11.14 -1.01 4.26
C THR A 44 -9.91 -1.77 4.71
N GLY A 45 -8.74 -1.12 4.67
CA GLY A 45 -7.51 -1.70 5.18
C GLY A 45 -6.35 -0.72 5.18
N THR A 46 -5.27 -1.09 5.86
CA THR A 46 -4.05 -0.31 5.97
C THR A 46 -2.85 -1.19 5.68
N PHE A 47 -2.00 -0.75 4.76
CA PHE A 47 -0.70 -1.32 4.46
C PHE A 47 0.36 -0.52 5.22
N GLU A 48 1.14 -1.18 6.05
CA GLU A 48 2.27 -0.61 6.77
C GLU A 48 3.52 -1.44 6.49
N GLY A 49 4.65 -0.80 6.23
CA GLY A 49 5.88 -1.55 5.97
C GLY A 49 7.05 -0.69 5.54
N LYS A 50 7.98 -1.32 4.82
CA LYS A 50 9.21 -0.68 4.33
C LYS A 50 9.48 -1.05 2.87
N ILE A 51 9.99 -0.07 2.11
CA ILE A 51 10.57 -0.25 0.79
C ILE A 51 12.02 -0.70 0.97
N LEU A 52 12.40 -1.75 0.25
CA LEU A 52 13.73 -2.34 0.26
C LEU A 52 14.63 -1.65 -0.77
N SER A 53 15.94 -1.83 -0.65
CA SER A 53 16.93 -1.22 -1.54
C SER A 53 16.76 -1.59 -3.02
N ASN A 54 16.13 -2.73 -3.32
CA ASN A 54 15.79 -3.14 -4.68
C ASN A 54 14.43 -2.58 -5.19
N GLY A 55 13.79 -1.71 -4.40
CA GLY A 55 12.49 -1.12 -4.66
C GLY A 55 11.29 -2.03 -4.37
N ASN A 56 11.51 -3.26 -3.89
CA ASN A 56 10.43 -4.14 -3.44
C ASN A 56 9.84 -3.62 -2.13
N MET A 57 8.61 -4.04 -1.82
CA MET A 57 7.92 -3.64 -0.60
C MET A 57 7.60 -4.86 0.25
N ARG A 58 7.81 -4.76 1.56
CA ARG A 58 7.34 -5.76 2.53
C ARG A 58 6.58 -5.07 3.65
N GLY A 59 5.57 -5.74 4.18
CA GLY A 59 4.76 -5.13 5.22
C GLY A 59 3.64 -6.01 5.71
N VAL A 60 2.70 -5.37 6.40
CA VAL A 60 1.47 -5.96 6.91
C VAL A 60 0.30 -5.19 6.35
N TRP A 61 -0.67 -5.90 5.80
CA TRP A 61 -2.01 -5.37 5.58
C TRP A 61 -2.88 -5.67 6.79
N SER A 62 -3.67 -4.71 7.24
CA SER A 62 -4.61 -4.89 8.34
C SER A 62 -6.00 -4.35 8.00
N ALA A 63 -7.07 -5.03 8.42
CA ALA A 63 -8.45 -4.57 8.24
C ALA A 63 -8.97 -3.94 9.53
N PRO A 64 -9.67 -2.78 9.50
CA PRO A 64 -10.38 -2.25 10.67
C PRO A 64 -11.38 -3.29 11.22
N PRO A 65 -11.49 -3.47 12.56
CA PRO A 65 -10.87 -2.72 13.66
C PRO A 65 -9.47 -3.22 14.10
N GLY A 66 -8.68 -3.79 13.19
CA GLY A 66 -7.29 -4.24 13.44
C GLY A 66 -7.13 -5.73 13.71
N ILE A 67 -8.23 -6.50 13.71
CA ILE A 67 -8.26 -7.92 14.09
C ILE A 67 -7.56 -8.80 13.04
N LYS A 68 -7.70 -8.47 11.76
CA LYS A 68 -7.07 -9.25 10.67
C LYS A 68 -5.77 -8.57 10.26
N ARG A 69 -4.67 -9.32 10.31
CA ARG A 69 -3.34 -8.89 9.88
C ARG A 69 -2.74 -9.96 8.96
N TYR A 70 -2.32 -9.55 7.76
CA TYR A 70 -1.72 -10.44 6.79
C TYR A 70 -0.38 -9.86 6.32
N PRO A 71 0.74 -10.60 6.48
CA PRO A 71 2.01 -10.18 5.91
C PRO A 71 1.95 -10.22 4.38
N PHE A 72 2.69 -9.34 3.72
CA PHE A 72 2.81 -9.35 2.27
C PHE A 72 4.21 -8.98 1.81
N TYR A 73 4.49 -9.35 0.55
CA TYR A 73 5.67 -8.95 -0.19
C TYR A 73 5.26 -8.59 -1.62
N LEU A 74 5.65 -7.40 -2.09
CA LEU A 74 5.38 -6.92 -3.44
C LEU A 74 6.70 -6.72 -4.19
N ASN A 75 6.80 -7.36 -5.35
CA ASN A 75 7.89 -7.13 -6.28
C ASN A 75 7.66 -5.83 -7.03
N ARG A 76 8.71 -5.02 -7.17
CA ARG A 76 8.69 -3.88 -8.08
C ARG A 76 8.57 -4.38 -9.50
N ILE A 77 7.54 -3.93 -10.22
CA ILE A 77 7.45 -4.11 -11.67
C ILE A 77 8.25 -2.97 -12.31
N GLN A 78 9.40 -3.30 -12.92
CA GLN A 78 10.08 -2.38 -13.83
C GLN A 78 9.21 -2.20 -15.07
N ARG A 79 8.78 -0.97 -15.35
CA ARG A 79 8.25 -0.63 -16.66
C ARG A 79 9.44 -0.45 -17.59
N ILE A 80 9.51 -1.31 -18.62
CA ILE A 80 10.41 -1.17 -19.78
C ILE A 80 9.87 -0.02 -20.63
#